data_AF-A0A1F3ZJH3-F1
#
_entry.id   AF-A0A1F3ZJH3-F1
#
_cell.length_a   1.000
_cell.length_b   1.000
_cell.length_c   1.000
_cell.angle_alpha   90.00
_cell.angle_beta   90.00
_cell.angle_gamma   90.00
#
_symmetry.space_group_name_H-M   'P 1'
#
loop_
_entity.id
_entity.type
_entity.pdbx_description
1 polymer ?
#
loop_
_entity_poly.entity_id
_entity_poly.type
_entity_poly.pdbx_seq_one_letter_code
_entity_poly.pdbx_strand_id
1 'polypeptide(L)'
;MAELTQFGKNIAIRGRRIALRGVRPADAGFIFALRSDESRNLHISAIDGSAQDQRRWIDAYLHRPAEWYFVIESEAGVPLGAVRIYDLREASFCWGSWVLSPQAPAFAAIESALLIYEFAFHNLGFPAAHFDVRKENQRVLAFHRRFGARDAGQDADNFYFTYARSDYERVRERYAKYLPAEVRVEIEPQRPA
;
A
#
# COMPACT_ATOMS: atom_id res chain seq x y z
N MET A 1 -0.01 15.10 14.62
CA MET A 1 0.28 15.80 13.34
C MET A 1 1.76 16.21 13.20
N ALA A 2 2.43 16.71 14.24
CA ALA A 2 3.87 17.05 14.17
C ALA A 2 4.78 15.84 13.85
N GLU A 3 4.47 14.64 14.34
CA GLU A 3 5.26 13.42 14.10
C GLU A 3 5.13 12.83 12.68
N LEU A 4 3.99 13.06 11.98
CA LEU A 4 3.79 12.56 10.61
C LEU A 4 4.69 13.26 9.57
N THR A 5 5.31 14.39 9.94
CA THR A 5 6.20 15.16 9.06
C THR A 5 7.60 14.57 8.96
N GLN A 6 7.93 13.57 9.78
CA GLN A 6 9.24 12.90 9.75
C GLN A 6 9.50 12.17 8.42
N PHE A 7 8.45 11.59 7.81
CA PHE A 7 8.58 10.76 6.62
C PHE A 7 8.09 11.49 5.37
N GLY A 8 9.04 12.01 4.60
CA GLY A 8 8.77 12.57 3.28
C GLY A 8 8.39 11.52 2.23
N LYS A 9 8.31 11.93 0.96
CA LYS A 9 7.97 11.04 -0.18
C LYS A 9 9.15 10.17 -0.62
N ASN A 10 10.38 10.60 -0.31
CA ASN A 10 11.60 9.85 -0.59
C ASN A 10 11.86 8.87 0.55
N ILE A 11 11.08 7.81 0.57
CA ILE A 11 11.09 6.80 1.63
C ILE A 11 11.19 5.41 1.00
N ALA A 12 11.87 4.50 1.70
CA ALA A 12 11.85 3.07 1.40
C ALA A 12 11.59 2.26 2.68
N ILE A 13 10.67 1.30 2.61
CA ILE A 13 10.39 0.35 3.68
C ILE A 13 10.96 -1.00 3.24
N ARG A 14 12.01 -1.47 3.93
CA ARG A 14 12.71 -2.71 3.58
C ARG A 14 12.03 -3.90 4.25
N GLY A 15 11.51 -4.82 3.42
CA GLY A 15 10.99 -6.11 3.84
C GLY A 15 12.05 -7.20 3.78
N ARG A 16 11.57 -8.45 3.74
CA ARG A 16 12.42 -9.64 3.69
C ARG A 16 12.86 -9.96 2.26
N ARG A 17 11.97 -9.78 1.28
CA ARG A 17 12.17 -10.09 -0.15
C ARG A 17 11.64 -9.01 -1.09
N ILE A 18 10.89 -8.05 -0.55
CA ILE A 18 10.46 -6.87 -1.29
C ILE A 18 10.81 -5.60 -0.52
N ALA A 19 10.76 -4.47 -1.21
CA ALA A 19 10.74 -3.14 -0.61
C ALA A 19 9.51 -2.37 -1.08
N LEU A 20 9.02 -1.46 -0.23
CA LEU A 20 8.08 -0.43 -0.64
C LEU A 20 8.85 0.86 -0.84
N ARG A 21 9.05 1.27 -2.09
CA ARG A 21 9.75 2.51 -2.43
C ARG A 21 8.74 3.60 -2.77
N GLY A 22 8.91 4.81 -2.24
CA GLY A 22 8.11 5.97 -2.60
C GLY A 22 8.06 6.20 -4.11
N VAL A 23 6.86 6.46 -4.63
CA VAL A 23 6.61 6.67 -6.06
C VAL A 23 7.32 7.93 -6.57
N ARG A 24 7.84 7.86 -7.79
CA ARG A 24 8.53 8.92 -8.53
C ARG A 24 7.85 9.16 -9.88
N PRO A 25 8.06 10.34 -10.52
CA PRO A 25 7.48 10.63 -11.83
C PRO A 25 7.88 9.61 -12.92
N ALA A 26 9.05 9.00 -12.81
CA ALA A 26 9.51 7.94 -13.71
C ALA A 26 8.67 6.64 -13.61
N ASP A 27 7.98 6.42 -12.49
CA ASP A 27 7.13 5.23 -12.29
C ASP A 27 5.78 5.34 -13.02
N ALA A 28 5.48 6.50 -13.61
CA ALA A 28 4.19 6.76 -14.25
C ALA A 28 3.83 5.75 -15.33
N GLY A 29 4.81 5.37 -16.17
CA GLY A 29 4.58 4.37 -17.22
C GLY A 29 4.23 2.99 -16.65
N PHE A 30 4.94 2.56 -15.62
CA PHE A 30 4.68 1.30 -14.93
C PHE A 30 3.31 1.30 -14.24
N ILE A 31 3.00 2.34 -13.46
CA ILE A 31 1.75 2.43 -12.71
C ILE A 31 0.56 2.53 -13.67
N PHE A 32 0.68 3.31 -14.75
CA PHE A 32 -0.34 3.40 -15.78
C PHE A 32 -0.60 2.03 -16.40
N ALA A 33 0.44 1.35 -16.90
CA ALA A 33 0.29 0.02 -17.49
C ALA A 33 -0.34 -1.00 -16.52
N LEU A 34 0.07 -0.97 -15.24
CA LEU A 34 -0.49 -1.81 -14.20
C LEU A 34 -2.00 -1.56 -13.96
N ARG A 35 -2.42 -0.30 -14.02
CA ARG A 35 -3.80 0.15 -13.78
C ARG A 35 -4.70 0.15 -15.01
N SER A 36 -4.12 0.01 -16.21
CA SER A 36 -4.86 -0.20 -17.46
C SER A 36 -5.07 -1.68 -17.79
N ASP A 37 -4.43 -2.61 -17.07
CA ASP A 37 -4.65 -4.05 -17.25
C ASP A 37 -6.04 -4.47 -16.75
N GLU A 38 -7.00 -4.60 -17.66
CA GLU A 38 -8.39 -4.97 -17.34
C GLU A 38 -8.51 -6.27 -16.55
N SER A 39 -7.55 -7.20 -16.66
CA SER A 39 -7.57 -8.47 -15.92
C SER A 39 -7.33 -8.30 -14.41
N ARG A 40 -6.81 -7.15 -13.99
CA ARG A 40 -6.43 -6.85 -12.60
C ARG A 40 -7.20 -5.68 -11.99
N ASN A 41 -7.84 -4.86 -12.82
CA ASN A 41 -8.48 -3.62 -12.38
C ASN A 41 -10.01 -3.70 -12.27
N LEU A 42 -10.59 -4.90 -12.39
CA LEU A 42 -12.02 -5.17 -12.26
C LEU A 42 -12.68 -4.61 -10.98
N HIS A 43 -11.90 -4.39 -9.92
CA HIS A 43 -12.40 -4.00 -8.61
C HIS A 43 -11.77 -2.72 -8.06
N ILE A 44 -11.05 -1.96 -8.89
CA ILE A 44 -10.53 -0.64 -8.52
C ILE A 44 -11.05 0.40 -9.50
N SER A 45 -10.99 1.68 -9.12
CA SER A 45 -11.38 2.77 -10.02
C SER A 45 -10.59 2.70 -11.32
N ALA A 46 -11.34 2.66 -12.43
CA ALA A 46 -10.79 2.74 -13.78
C ALA A 46 -9.90 3.98 -13.89
N ILE A 47 -8.84 3.85 -14.67
CA ILE A 47 -8.03 4.99 -15.06
C ILE A 47 -8.27 5.27 -16.53
N ASP A 48 -8.60 6.52 -16.83
CA ASP A 48 -8.65 7.02 -18.20
C ASP A 48 -7.39 7.86 -18.46
N GLY A 49 -7.03 8.01 -19.73
CA GLY A 49 -5.94 8.87 -20.18
C GLY A 49 -4.66 8.12 -20.51
N SER A 50 -3.52 8.67 -20.11
CA SER A 50 -2.19 8.25 -20.56
C SER A 50 -1.18 8.14 -19.41
N ALA A 51 -0.02 7.53 -19.70
CA ALA A 51 1.14 7.57 -18.79
C ALA A 51 1.56 9.02 -18.45
N GLN A 52 1.29 9.99 -19.33
CA GLN A 52 1.57 11.40 -19.05
C GLN A 52 0.57 11.99 -18.03
N ASP A 53 -0.69 11.57 -18.06
CA ASP A 53 -1.69 11.92 -17.04
C ASP A 53 -1.30 11.33 -15.68
N GLN A 54 -0.87 10.06 -15.67
CA GLN A 54 -0.35 9.41 -14.47
C GLN A 54 0.88 10.15 -13.92
N ARG A 55 1.76 10.66 -14.79
CA ARG A 55 2.91 11.47 -14.36
C ARG A 55 2.48 12.78 -13.73
N ARG A 56 1.56 13.52 -14.36
CA ARG A 56 0.97 14.74 -13.79
C ARG A 56 0.33 14.49 -12.42
N TRP A 57 -0.38 13.37 -12.29
CA TRP A 57 -0.98 12.96 -11.03
C TRP A 57 0.09 12.70 -9.95
N ILE A 58 1.18 12.01 -10.31
CA ILE A 58 2.31 11.76 -9.39
C ILE A 58 2.98 13.08 -8.98
N ASP A 59 3.24 13.98 -9.93
CA ASP A 59 3.83 15.29 -9.64
C ASP A 59 2.97 16.09 -8.65
N ALA A 60 1.64 16.06 -8.80
CA ALA A 60 0.72 16.66 -7.85
C ALA A 60 0.71 15.93 -6.49
N TYR A 61 0.73 14.59 -6.49
CA TYR A 61 0.76 13.75 -5.30
C TYR A 61 1.99 14.02 -4.41
N LEU A 62 3.15 14.30 -5.01
CA LEU A 62 4.38 14.58 -4.26
C LEU A 62 4.25 15.79 -3.33
N HIS A 63 3.34 16.71 -3.62
CA HIS A 63 3.06 17.90 -2.82
C HIS A 63 1.91 17.71 -1.81
N ARG A 64 1.21 16.57 -1.85
CA ARG A 64 0.11 16.30 -0.90
C ARG A 64 0.67 15.88 0.45
N PRO A 65 0.26 16.50 1.57
CA PRO A 65 0.65 16.02 2.89
C PRO A 65 -0.03 14.69 3.22
N ALA A 66 0.52 13.95 4.19
CA ALA A 66 -0.19 12.83 4.84
C ALA A 66 -0.68 11.73 3.88
N GLU A 67 0.07 11.44 2.82
CA GLU A 67 -0.26 10.40 1.85
C GLU A 67 1.03 9.71 1.38
N TRP A 68 1.10 8.39 1.40
CA TRP A 68 2.28 7.66 0.92
C TRP A 68 1.88 6.67 -0.16
N TYR A 69 2.47 6.80 -1.34
CA TYR A 69 2.25 5.92 -2.46
C TYR A 69 3.56 5.23 -2.78
N PHE A 70 3.53 3.91 -2.86
CA PHE A 70 4.69 3.07 -3.01
C PHE A 70 4.61 2.22 -4.26
N VAL A 71 5.76 2.08 -4.93
CA VAL A 71 6.04 0.94 -5.81
C VAL A 71 6.50 -0.22 -4.93
N ILE A 72 5.91 -1.39 -5.14
CA ILE A 72 6.38 -2.64 -4.55
C ILE A 72 7.51 -3.13 -5.45
N GLU A 73 8.72 -3.28 -4.94
CA GLU A 73 9.90 -3.72 -5.72
C GLU A 73 10.48 -5.01 -5.16
N SER A 74 11.05 -5.84 -6.03
CA SER A 74 11.89 -6.96 -5.61
C SER A 74 13.22 -6.46 -5.04
N GLU A 75 14.02 -7.34 -4.42
CA GLU A 75 15.39 -7.03 -4.00
C GLU A 75 16.28 -6.54 -5.15
N ALA A 76 15.99 -6.98 -6.39
CA ALA A 76 16.70 -6.56 -7.59
C ALA A 76 16.18 -5.22 -8.16
N GLY A 77 15.22 -4.56 -7.50
CA GLY A 77 14.63 -3.30 -7.95
C GLY A 77 13.63 -3.46 -9.10
N VAL A 78 13.15 -4.69 -9.37
CA VAL A 78 12.11 -4.92 -10.38
C VAL A 78 10.75 -4.49 -9.79
N PRO A 79 9.98 -3.63 -10.47
CA PRO A 79 8.66 -3.22 -9.98
C PRO A 79 7.65 -4.36 -10.12
N LEU A 80 7.00 -4.70 -9.00
CA LEU A 80 6.07 -5.81 -8.83
C LEU A 80 4.63 -5.36 -8.53
N GLY A 81 4.41 -4.07 -8.26
CA GLY A 81 3.07 -3.56 -7.98
C GLY A 81 3.09 -2.16 -7.40
N ALA A 82 1.92 -1.72 -6.93
CA ALA A 82 1.76 -0.44 -6.25
C ALA A 82 0.79 -0.58 -5.07
N VAL A 83 0.98 0.24 -4.03
CA VAL A 83 0.14 0.28 -2.84
C VAL A 83 0.21 1.65 -2.18
N ARG A 84 -0.89 2.13 -1.60
CA ARG A 84 -1.01 3.49 -1.08
C ARG A 84 -1.62 3.55 0.31
N ILE A 85 -1.13 4.46 1.15
CA ILE A 85 -1.72 4.92 2.40
C ILE A 85 -2.29 6.33 2.16
N TYR A 86 -3.55 6.55 2.51
CA TYR A 86 -4.27 7.81 2.29
C TYR A 86 -5.44 7.94 3.28
N ASP A 87 -6.24 9.01 3.16
CA ASP A 87 -7.40 9.29 4.04
C ASP A 87 -7.06 9.11 5.52
N LEU A 88 -6.01 9.78 5.99
CA LEU A 88 -5.65 9.75 7.41
C LEU A 88 -6.71 10.48 8.22
N ARG A 89 -7.09 9.86 9.33
CA ARG A 89 -8.00 10.39 10.35
C ARG A 89 -7.25 10.45 11.67
N GLU A 90 -7.84 11.07 12.69
CA GLU A 90 -7.21 11.24 14.00
C GLU A 90 -6.67 9.92 14.59
N ALA A 91 -7.43 8.84 14.47
CA ALA A 91 -7.10 7.54 15.06
C ALA A 91 -7.02 6.40 14.03
N SER A 92 -7.00 6.69 12.73
CA SER A 92 -6.93 5.64 11.72
C SER A 92 -6.38 6.09 10.38
N PHE A 93 -5.90 5.15 9.58
CA PHE A 93 -5.45 5.39 8.21
C PHE A 93 -6.18 4.48 7.23
N CYS A 94 -6.36 4.95 5.99
CA CYS A 94 -6.76 4.08 4.89
C CYS A 94 -5.54 3.60 4.13
N TRP A 95 -5.66 2.40 3.57
CA TRP A 95 -4.74 1.94 2.56
C TRP A 95 -5.48 1.16 1.49
N GLY A 96 -4.91 1.18 0.29
CA GLY A 96 -5.56 0.61 -0.89
C GLY A 96 -4.77 0.96 -2.13
N SER A 97 -5.46 1.09 -3.27
CA SER A 97 -4.79 1.19 -4.59
C SER A 97 -3.75 0.07 -4.77
N TRP A 98 -4.08 -1.10 -4.21
CA TRP A 98 -3.20 -2.24 -4.05
C TRP A 98 -3.32 -3.15 -5.26
N VAL A 99 -2.33 -3.09 -6.14
CA VAL A 99 -2.31 -3.83 -7.41
C VAL A 99 -0.95 -4.47 -7.56
N LEU A 100 -0.92 -5.76 -7.88
CA LEU A 100 0.30 -6.52 -8.13
C LEU A 100 0.37 -6.89 -9.61
N SER A 101 1.55 -6.81 -10.18
CA SER A 101 1.84 -7.26 -11.53
C SER A 101 1.61 -8.77 -11.65
N PRO A 102 1.23 -9.30 -12.84
CA PRO A 102 1.10 -10.73 -13.07
C PRO A 102 2.37 -11.54 -12.80
N GLN A 103 3.54 -10.90 -12.94
CA GLN A 103 4.84 -11.50 -12.67
C GLN A 103 5.21 -11.46 -11.18
N ALA A 104 4.42 -10.78 -10.34
CA ALA A 104 4.68 -10.69 -8.93
C ALA A 104 4.53 -12.07 -8.26
N PRO A 105 5.53 -12.50 -7.48
CA PRO A 105 5.43 -13.75 -6.75
C PRO A 105 4.35 -13.65 -5.67
N ALA A 106 3.70 -14.77 -5.35
CA ALA A 106 2.57 -14.80 -4.41
C ALA A 106 2.89 -14.21 -3.03
N PHE A 107 4.16 -14.26 -2.59
CA PHE A 107 4.57 -13.66 -1.32
C PHE A 107 4.51 -12.14 -1.31
N ALA A 108 4.64 -11.47 -2.47
CA ALA A 108 4.68 -10.02 -2.55
C ALA A 108 3.37 -9.39 -2.06
N ALA A 109 2.24 -10.06 -2.27
CA ALA A 109 0.95 -9.62 -1.74
C ALA A 109 0.94 -9.63 -0.21
N ILE A 110 1.27 -10.78 0.41
CA ILE A 110 1.30 -10.92 1.87
C ILE A 110 2.30 -9.92 2.49
N GLU A 111 3.50 -9.86 1.92
CA GLU A 111 4.58 -9.05 2.45
C GLU A 111 4.29 -7.55 2.31
N SER A 112 3.76 -7.10 1.18
CA SER A 112 3.42 -5.67 1.00
C SER A 112 2.35 -5.20 1.97
N ALA A 113 1.31 -6.00 2.21
CA ALA A 113 0.30 -5.70 3.22
C ALA A 113 0.90 -5.62 4.64
N LEU A 114 1.79 -6.55 5.00
CA LEU A 114 2.47 -6.51 6.29
C LEU A 114 3.34 -5.27 6.44
N LEU A 115 4.08 -4.87 5.40
CA LEU A 115 4.92 -3.66 5.44
C LEU A 115 4.13 -2.37 5.56
N ILE A 116 2.92 -2.29 4.97
CA ILE A 116 2.00 -1.17 5.16
C ILE A 116 1.59 -1.06 6.62
N TYR A 117 1.23 -2.19 7.25
CA TYR A 117 0.87 -2.22 8.67
C TYR A 117 2.05 -1.94 9.59
N GLU A 118 3.24 -2.49 9.31
CA GLU A 118 4.47 -2.16 10.06
C GLU A 118 4.69 -0.65 10.07
N PHE A 119 4.70 -0.03 8.88
CA PHE A 119 4.92 1.40 8.77
C PHE A 119 3.84 2.22 9.47
N ALA A 120 2.56 1.92 9.24
CA ALA A 120 1.49 2.74 9.77
C ALA A 120 1.27 2.56 11.29
N PHE A 121 1.42 1.35 11.83
CA PHE A 121 1.19 1.08 13.25
C PHE A 121 2.43 1.36 14.12
N HIS A 122 3.63 1.02 13.65
CA HIS A 122 4.85 1.14 14.45
C HIS A 122 5.63 2.43 14.17
N ASN A 123 5.59 2.97 12.95
CA ASN A 123 6.33 4.20 12.62
C ASN A 123 5.44 5.45 12.60
N LEU A 124 4.21 5.37 12.07
CA LEU A 124 3.26 6.50 12.07
C LEU A 124 2.39 6.57 13.34
N GLY A 125 2.36 5.50 14.14
CA GLY A 125 1.69 5.49 15.44
C GLY A 125 0.16 5.41 15.39
N PHE A 126 -0.44 5.06 14.25
CA PHE A 126 -1.89 4.90 14.19
C PHE A 126 -2.35 3.70 15.03
N PRO A 127 -3.50 3.80 15.74
CA PRO A 127 -4.02 2.66 16.50
C PRO A 127 -4.89 1.71 15.64
N ALA A 128 -5.39 2.17 14.48
CA ALA A 128 -6.26 1.37 13.61
C ALA A 128 -6.10 1.73 12.12
N ALA A 129 -6.61 0.86 11.25
CA ALA A 129 -6.81 1.11 9.83
C ALA A 129 -8.30 1.03 9.48
N HIS A 130 -8.73 1.75 8.44
CA HIS A 130 -10.06 1.68 7.84
C HIS A 130 -9.94 1.53 6.33
N PHE A 131 -10.73 0.68 5.71
CA PHE A 131 -10.70 0.51 4.25
C PHE A 131 -11.99 -0.16 3.78
N ASP A 132 -12.25 -0.07 2.48
CA ASP A 132 -13.35 -0.74 1.81
C ASP A 132 -12.84 -1.75 0.78
N VAL A 133 -13.66 -2.76 0.53
CA VAL A 133 -13.41 -3.75 -0.52
C VAL A 133 -14.72 -4.03 -1.25
N ARG A 134 -14.68 -3.96 -2.58
CA ARG A 134 -15.82 -4.32 -3.45
C ARG A 134 -16.31 -5.74 -3.14
N LYS A 135 -17.62 -5.93 -3.06
CA LYS A 135 -18.26 -7.21 -2.74
C LYS A 135 -17.90 -8.31 -3.73
N GLU A 136 -17.64 -7.97 -4.98
CA GLU A 136 -17.26 -8.91 -6.03
C GLU A 136 -15.82 -9.42 -5.85
N ASN A 137 -14.98 -8.70 -5.11
CA ASN A 137 -13.56 -9.05 -4.92
C ASN A 137 -13.37 -10.07 -3.79
N GLN A 138 -13.94 -11.26 -3.97
CA GLN A 138 -13.96 -12.35 -2.98
C GLN A 138 -12.55 -12.74 -2.49
N ARG A 139 -11.54 -12.66 -3.36
CA ARG A 139 -10.15 -12.99 -3.00
C ARG A 139 -9.56 -11.98 -2.01
N VAL A 140 -9.76 -10.69 -2.25
CA VAL A 140 -9.27 -9.63 -1.36
C VAL A 140 -10.07 -9.62 -0.05
N LEU A 141 -11.39 -9.84 -0.10
CA LEU A 141 -12.22 -10.02 1.10
C LEU A 141 -11.72 -11.16 1.98
N ALA A 142 -11.46 -12.33 1.40
CA ALA A 142 -10.91 -13.48 2.12
C ALA A 142 -9.52 -13.17 2.70
N PHE A 143 -8.69 -12.42 1.98
CA PHE A 143 -7.38 -11.98 2.46
C PHE A 143 -7.49 -11.14 3.74
N HIS A 144 -8.29 -10.07 3.72
CA HIS A 144 -8.42 -9.17 4.86
C HIS A 144 -9.07 -9.85 6.07
N ARG A 145 -10.10 -10.68 5.86
CA ARG A 145 -10.71 -11.47 6.92
C ARG A 145 -9.74 -12.46 7.55
N ARG A 146 -8.89 -13.11 6.74
CA ARG A 146 -7.81 -13.99 7.25
C ARG A 146 -6.75 -13.22 8.05
N PHE A 147 -6.53 -11.97 7.69
CA PHE A 147 -5.70 -11.02 8.44
C PHE A 147 -6.44 -10.44 9.65
N GLY A 148 -7.66 -10.87 9.98
CA GLY A 148 -8.35 -10.41 11.19
C GLY A 148 -8.99 -9.02 11.08
N ALA A 149 -9.11 -8.46 9.88
CA ALA A 149 -9.94 -7.27 9.67
C ALA A 149 -11.40 -7.57 10.03
N ARG A 150 -12.05 -6.61 10.69
CA ARG A 150 -13.41 -6.75 11.21
C ARG A 150 -14.37 -5.97 10.34
N ASP A 151 -15.52 -6.56 10.02
CA ASP A 151 -16.57 -5.88 9.27
C ASP A 151 -17.09 -4.68 10.09
N ALA A 152 -17.15 -3.51 9.46
CA ALA A 152 -17.60 -2.24 10.03
C ALA A 152 -18.89 -1.72 9.36
N GLY A 153 -19.45 -2.49 8.44
CA GLY A 153 -20.66 -2.16 7.69
C GLY A 153 -20.54 -2.54 6.22
N GLN A 154 -21.56 -2.18 5.44
CA GLN A 154 -21.57 -2.35 3.98
C GLN A 154 -22.55 -1.37 3.34
N ASP A 155 -22.36 -1.08 2.07
CA ASP A 155 -23.35 -0.43 1.20
C ASP A 155 -23.81 -1.39 0.09
N ALA A 156 -24.33 -0.88 -1.03
CA ALA A 156 -24.71 -1.72 -2.17
C ALA A 156 -23.52 -2.50 -2.76
N ASP A 157 -22.34 -1.88 -2.82
CA ASP A 157 -21.20 -2.37 -3.61
C ASP A 157 -20.00 -2.80 -2.76
N ASN A 158 -19.89 -2.35 -1.51
CA ASN A 158 -18.68 -2.45 -0.70
C ASN A 158 -18.95 -3.08 0.67
N PHE A 159 -17.97 -3.84 1.16
CA PHE A 159 -17.79 -4.08 2.60
C PHE A 159 -16.81 -3.07 3.17
N TYR A 160 -17.15 -2.49 4.31
CA TYR A 160 -16.30 -1.61 5.08
C TYR A 160 -15.61 -2.39 6.19
N PHE A 161 -14.33 -2.12 6.43
CA PHE A 161 -13.52 -2.80 7.43
C PHE A 161 -12.84 -1.81 8.37
N THR A 162 -12.66 -2.27 9.61
CA THR A 162 -11.71 -1.71 10.56
C THR A 162 -10.68 -2.77 10.95
N TYR A 163 -9.46 -2.35 11.26
CA TYR A 163 -8.40 -3.25 11.65
C TYR A 163 -7.51 -2.63 12.72
N ALA A 164 -7.57 -3.17 13.94
CA ALA A 164 -6.85 -2.63 15.09
C ALA A 164 -5.40 -3.11 15.11
N ARG A 165 -4.50 -2.26 15.61
CA ARG A 165 -3.09 -2.65 15.83
C ARG A 165 -2.96 -3.92 16.66
N SER A 166 -3.80 -4.12 17.68
CA SER A 166 -3.77 -5.34 18.51
C SER A 166 -4.11 -6.61 17.74
N ASP A 167 -4.95 -6.52 16.71
CA ASP A 167 -5.24 -7.67 15.83
C ASP A 167 -4.05 -7.93 14.90
N TYR A 168 -3.40 -6.84 14.46
CA TYR A 168 -2.17 -6.92 13.68
C TYR A 168 -1.02 -7.59 14.41
N GLU A 169 -0.78 -7.32 15.69
CA GLU A 169 0.33 -7.98 16.42
C GLU A 169 0.22 -9.53 16.37
N ARG A 170 -1.01 -10.08 16.44
CA ARG A 170 -1.25 -11.53 16.32
C ARG A 170 -0.93 -12.06 14.92
N VAL A 171 -1.26 -11.27 13.90
CA VAL A 171 -0.98 -11.59 12.50
C VAL A 171 0.50 -11.46 12.21
N ARG A 172 1.16 -10.44 12.76
CA ARG A 172 2.60 -10.22 12.67
C ARG A 172 3.38 -11.43 13.15
N GLU A 173 3.01 -12.01 14.29
CA GLU A 173 3.58 -13.28 14.80
C GLU A 173 3.30 -14.45 13.85
N ARG A 174 2.04 -14.65 13.45
CA ARG A 174 1.64 -15.76 12.57
C ARG A 174 2.34 -15.73 11.21
N TYR A 175 2.61 -14.54 10.70
CA TYR A 175 3.22 -14.32 9.38
C TYR A 175 4.68 -13.85 9.46
N ALA A 176 5.35 -14.01 10.60
CA ALA A 176 6.72 -13.54 10.84
C ALA A 176 7.74 -14.03 9.79
N LYS A 177 7.50 -15.19 9.16
CA LYS A 177 8.35 -15.70 8.06
C LYS A 177 8.39 -14.81 6.81
N TYR A 178 7.45 -13.87 6.66
CA TYR A 178 7.40 -12.88 5.57
C TYR A 178 8.05 -11.56 5.95
N LEU A 179 8.35 -11.32 7.23
CA LEU A 179 8.97 -10.10 7.71
C LEU A 179 10.45 -10.34 8.02
N PRO A 180 11.32 -9.34 7.84
CA PRO A 180 12.68 -9.38 8.37
C PRO A 180 12.65 -9.36 9.92
N ALA A 181 13.80 -9.56 10.56
CA ALA A 181 13.90 -9.43 12.02
C ALA A 181 13.50 -8.02 12.50
N GLU A 182 13.81 -7.01 11.67
CA GLU A 182 13.46 -5.61 11.88
C GLU A 182 13.07 -5.00 10.53
N VAL A 183 11.90 -4.36 10.47
CA VAL A 183 11.51 -3.57 9.30
C VAL A 183 12.13 -2.19 9.40
N ARG A 184 12.93 -1.84 8.38
CA ARG A 184 13.64 -0.57 8.34
C ARG A 184 12.93 0.41 7.43
N VAL A 185 12.79 1.63 7.93
CA VAL A 185 12.27 2.77 7.17
C VAL A 185 13.44 3.70 6.89
N GLU A 186 13.78 3.83 5.62
CA GLU A 186 14.92 4.61 5.13
C GLU A 186 14.42 5.86 4.42
N ILE A 187 15.09 6.99 4.62
CA ILE A 187 14.92 8.17 3.77
C ILE A 187 15.88 8.01 2.60
N GLU A 188 15.34 7.88 1.38
CA GLU A 188 16.19 7.75 0.21
C GLU A 188 16.78 9.12 -0.15
N PRO A 189 18.08 9.21 -0.49
CA PRO A 189 18.64 10.43 -1.01
C PRO A 189 17.89 10.82 -2.30
N GLN A 190 17.67 12.12 -2.48
CA GLN A 190 17.16 12.67 -3.74
C GLN A 190 18.06 12.18 -4.88
N ARG A 191 17.62 11.21 -5.67
CA ARG A 191 18.34 10.85 -6.89
C ARG A 191 18.00 11.89 -7.96
N PRO A 192 18.98 12.47 -8.65
CA PRO A 192 18.70 13.38 -9.75
C PRO A 192 17.83 12.67 -10.81
N ALA A 193 16.89 13.43 -11.36
CA ALA A 193 15.93 12.99 -12.36
C ALA A 193 16.59 12.56 -13.67
#